data_AF-A0A2S9GC10-F1
#
_entry.id   AF-A0A2S9GC10-F1
#
_cell.length_a   1.000
_cell.length_b   1.000
_cell.length_c   1.000
_cell.angle_alpha   90.00
_cell.angle_beta   90.00
_cell.angle_gamma   90.00
#
_symmetry.space_group_name_H-M   'P 1'
#
loop_
_entity.id
_entity.type
_entity.pdbx_description
1 polymer ?
#
loop_
_entity_poly.entity_id
_entity_poly.type
_entity_poly.pdbx_seq_one_letter_code
_entity_poly.pdbx_strand_id
1 'polypeptide(L)' 'VVHRDGGNVAGLYAAGRTAVGICSNSYVSGLSLSDCIFSGRRAGAHAVEKALDTNA' A
#
# COMPACT_ATOMS: atom_id res chain seq x y z
N VAL A 1 -2.91 3.36 4.92
CA VAL A 1 -3.00 2.64 6.20
C VAL A 1 -4.21 3.15 6.96
N VAL A 2 -4.83 2.37 7.84
CA VAL A 2 -6.06 2.76 8.56
C VAL A 2 -5.83 2.74 10.07
N HIS A 3 -6.52 3.61 10.80
CA HIS A 3 -6.58 3.49 12.25
C HIS A 3 -7.48 2.30 12.65
N ARG A 4 -7.35 1.84 13.89
CA ARG A 4 -8.12 0.70 14.40
C ARG A 4 -9.62 1.02 14.51
N ASP A 5 -9.95 2.27 14.80
CA ASP A 5 -11.29 2.85 14.84
C ASP A 5 -11.82 3.23 13.44
N GLY A 6 -11.04 3.01 12.38
CA GLY A 6 -11.39 3.31 11.00
C GLY A 6 -10.76 4.62 10.50
N GLY A 7 -10.97 4.92 9.22
CA GLY A 7 -10.37 6.08 8.57
C GLY A 7 -8.89 5.91 8.21
N ASN A 8 -8.45 6.65 7.19
CA ASN A 8 -7.09 6.55 6.68
C ASN A 8 -6.12 7.39 7.50
N VAL A 9 -4.96 6.81 7.81
CA VAL A 9 -3.81 7.56 8.35
C VAL A 9 -3.16 8.33 7.20
N ALA A 10 -3.29 9.66 7.22
CA ALA A 10 -2.76 10.53 6.17
C ALA A 10 -1.23 10.40 6.05
N GLY A 11 -0.74 10.29 4.81
CA GLY A 11 0.69 10.18 4.51
C GLY A 11 1.32 8.81 4.81
N LEU A 12 0.57 7.87 5.40
CA LEU A 12 1.10 6.55 5.76
C LEU A 12 0.60 5.44 4.84
N TYR A 13 1.57 4.71 4.27
CA TYR A 13 1.35 3.65 3.28
C TYR A 13 1.94 2.33 3.77
N ALA A 14 1.41 1.22 3.25
CA ALA A 14 1.93 -0.12 3.47
C ALA A 14 2.11 -0.80 2.11
N ALA A 15 3.13 -1.64 1.99
CA ALA A 15 3.44 -2.41 0.78
C ALA A 15 4.04 -3.78 1.13
N GLY A 16 3.90 -4.72 0.20
CA GLY A 16 4.29 -6.11 0.37
C GLY A 16 3.48 -6.80 1.46
N ARG A 17 4.13 -7.71 2.21
CA ARG A 17 3.49 -8.58 3.21
C ARG A 17 2.78 -7.85 4.35
N THR A 18 3.09 -6.58 4.57
CA THR A 18 2.45 -5.75 5.60
C THR A 18 1.19 -5.05 5.06
N ALA A 19 1.01 -5.02 3.74
CA ALA A 19 -0.21 -4.55 3.10
C ALA A 19 -1.24 -5.68 2.97
N VAL A 20 -2.50 -5.28 2.85
CA VAL A 20 -3.57 -6.17 2.41
C VAL A 20 -3.40 -6.38 0.89
N GLY A 21 -3.27 -7.64 0.45
CA GLY A 21 -2.87 -7.95 -0.92
C GLY A 21 -2.92 -9.44 -1.27
N ILE A 22 -2.23 -9.81 -2.35
CA ILE A 22 -2.35 -11.16 -2.96
C ILE A 22 -1.89 -12.25 -1.98
N CYS A 23 -0.93 -11.94 -1.10
CA CYS A 23 -0.43 -12.85 -0.09
C CYS A 23 -1.32 -13.00 1.16
N SER A 24 -2.43 -12.27 1.29
CA SER A 24 -3.19 -12.20 2.53
C SER A 24 -4.09 -13.42 2.78
N ASN A 25 -4.52 -14.13 1.73
CA ASN A 25 -5.45 -15.28 1.85
C ASN A 25 -4.87 -16.62 1.35
N SER A 26 -3.83 -16.60 0.52
CA SER A 26 -3.14 -17.81 0.06
C SER A 26 -1.72 -17.45 -0.34
N TYR A 27 -0.74 -18.03 0.36
CA TYR A 27 0.67 -17.77 0.11
C TYR A 27 1.28 -18.92 -0.68
N VAL A 28 1.57 -18.66 -1.94
CA VAL A 28 2.32 -19.54 -2.84
C VAL A 28 3.66 -18.87 -3.14
N SER A 29 4.72 -19.67 -3.27
CA SER A 29 6.05 -19.21 -3.66
C SER A 29 5.98 -18.23 -4.85
N GLY A 30 6.58 -17.05 -4.71
CA GLY A 30 6.56 -15.96 -5.70
C GLY A 30 5.48 -14.88 -5.51
N LEU A 31 4.46 -15.12 -4.69
CA LEU A 31 3.41 -14.11 -4.45
C LEU A 31 3.89 -12.92 -3.61
N SER A 32 4.88 -13.10 -2.71
CA SER A 32 5.45 -12.00 -1.91
C SER A 32 6.16 -10.94 -2.75
N LEU A 33 6.84 -11.39 -3.81
CA LEU A 33 7.53 -10.53 -4.77
C LEU A 33 6.53 -9.72 -5.58
N SER A 34 5.51 -10.37 -6.14
CA SER A 34 4.46 -9.69 -6.88
C SER A 34 3.70 -8.71 -5.99
N ASP A 35 3.34 -9.11 -4.77
CA ASP A 35 2.65 -8.23 -3.82
C ASP A 35 3.47 -6.97 -3.51
N CYS A 36 4.78 -7.11 -3.28
CA CYS A 36 5.68 -5.97 -3.07
C CYS A 36 5.70 -5.00 -4.27
N ILE A 37 5.81 -5.52 -5.49
CA ILE A 37 5.86 -4.69 -6.71
C ILE A 37 4.54 -3.95 -6.94
N PHE A 38 3.40 -4.65 -6.88
CA PHE A 38 2.11 -4.05 -7.20
C PHE A 38 1.63 -3.09 -6.11
N SER A 39 1.75 -3.47 -4.83
CA SER A 39 1.37 -2.57 -3.73
C SER A 39 2.35 -1.39 -3.60
N GLY A 40 3.65 -1.61 -3.79
CA GLY A 40 4.66 -0.55 -3.77
C GLY A 40 4.45 0.49 -4.86
N ARG A 41 4.18 0.05 -6.11
CA ARG A 41 3.85 0.98 -7.21
C ARG A 41 2.60 1.80 -6.93
N ARG A 42 1.52 1.18 -6.41
CA ARG A 42 0.29 1.91 -6.07
C ARG A 42 0.50 2.91 -4.93
N ALA A 43 1.21 2.50 -3.88
CA ALA A 43 1.55 3.38 -2.76
C ALA A 43 2.38 4.58 -3.21
N GLY A 44 3.39 4.36 -4.05
CA GLY A 44 4.24 5.43 -4.60
C GLY A 44 3.46 6.40 -5.49
N ALA A 45 2.65 5.88 -6.42
CA ALA A 45 1.83 6.73 -7.30
C ALA A 45 0.87 7.63 -6.49
N HIS A 46 0.17 7.04 -5.51
CA HIS A 46 -0.74 7.80 -4.65
C HIS A 46 0.00 8.81 -3.75
N ALA A 47 1.20 8.47 -3.28
CA ALA A 47 2.01 9.39 -2.49
C ALA A 47 2.41 10.63 -3.30
N VAL A 48 2.80 10.45 -4.57
CA VAL A 48 3.11 11.55 -5.48
C VAL A 48 1.88 12.40 -5.77
N GLU A 49 0.75 11.77 -6.12
CA GLU A 49 -0.52 12.47 -6.36
C GLU A 49 -0.91 13.34 -5.16
N LYS A 50 -0.92 12.78 -3.94
CA LYS A 50 -1.22 13.56 -2.73
C LYS A 50 -0.19 14.65 -2.44
N ALA A 51 1.07 14.43 -2.74
CA ALA A 51 2.10 15.46 -2.57
C ALA A 51 1.88 16.63 -3.54
N LEU A 52 1.44 16.36 -4.77
CA LEU A 52 1.11 17.39 -5.74
C LEU A 52 -0.14 18.18 -5.32
N ASP A 53 -1.20 17.49 -4.88
CA ASP A 53 -2.44 18.13 -4.39
C ASP A 53 -2.22 19.01 -3.15
N THR A 54 -1.21 18.70 -2.33
CA THR A 54 -0.89 19.48 -1.12
C THR A 54 -0.08 20.74 -1.43
N ASN A 55 0.58 20.78 -2.59
CA ASN A 55 1.40 21.91 -3.04
C ASN A 55 0.67 22.85 -4.02
N ALA A 56 -0.61 22.59 -4.30
CA ALA A 56 -1.52 23.40 -5.12
C ALA A 56 -2.51 24.16 -4.23
#